data_AF-A0A4Y3UNT3-F1
#
_entry.id   AF-A0A4Y3UNT3-F1
#
_cell.length_a   1.000
_cell.length_b   1.000
_cell.length_c   1.000
_cell.angle_alpha   90.00
_cell.angle_beta   90.00
_cell.angle_gamma   90.00
#
_symmetry.space_group_name_H-M   'P 1'
#
loop_
_entity.id
_entity.type
_entity.pdbx_description
1 polymer ?
#
loop_
_entity_poly.entity_id
_entity_poly.type
_entity_poly.pdbx_seq_one_letter_code
_entity_poly.pdbx_strand_id
1 'polypeptide(L)' 'MDSYWAAVVWSLLPTVVVLGLFAFVLRSILRMDRSERRAYARIEEEERAKRGLPPAGSDHRAA' A
#
# COMPACT_ATOMS: atom_id res chain seq x y z
N MET A 1 9.73 -31.47 28.88
CA MET A 1 8.75 -30.43 28.51
C MET A 1 9.32 -29.51 27.43
N ASP A 2 10.59 -29.11 27.53
CA ASP A 2 11.24 -28.19 26.58
C ASP A 2 11.33 -28.72 25.15
N SER A 3 11.59 -30.03 24.97
CA SER A 3 11.65 -30.66 23.65
C SER A 3 10.31 -30.63 22.91
N TYR A 4 9.19 -30.79 23.62
CA TYR A 4 7.85 -30.72 23.05
C TYR A 4 7.54 -29.30 22.54
N TRP A 5 7.79 -28.30 23.38
CA TRP A 5 7.60 -26.90 23.00
C TRP A 5 8.53 -26.48 21.86
N ALA A 6 9.79 -26.95 21.85
CA ALA A 6 10.69 -26.72 20.73
C ALA A 6 10.16 -27.33 19.43
N ALA A 7 9.65 -28.57 19.46
CA ALA A 7 9.07 -29.21 18.28
C ALA A 7 7.84 -28.44 17.75
N VAL A 8 6.97 -27.96 18.64
CA VAL A 8 5.80 -27.15 18.27
C VAL A 8 6.24 -25.86 17.56
N VAL A 9 7.18 -25.12 18.14
CA VAL A 9 7.67 -23.86 17.54
C VAL A 9 8.31 -24.11 16.18
N TRP A 10 9.20 -25.11 16.07
CA TRP A 10 9.87 -25.44 14.81
C TRP A 10 8.90 -25.92 13.73
N SER A 11 7.83 -26.62 14.10
CA SER A 11 6.81 -27.09 13.15
C SER A 11 5.91 -25.97 12.63
N LEU A 12 5.65 -24.94 13.44
CA LEU A 12 4.81 -23.80 13.09
C LEU A 12 5.60 -22.67 12.40
N LEU A 13 6.91 -22.59 12.64
CA LEU A 13 7.78 -21.59 12.03
C LEU A 13 7.60 -21.48 10.49
N PRO A 14 7.62 -22.57 9.71
CA PRO A 14 7.49 -22.48 8.25
C PRO A 14 6.16 -21.89 7.80
N THR A 15 5.03 -22.23 8.44
CA THR A 15 3.72 -21.70 8.05
C THR A 15 3.58 -20.22 8.39
N VAL A 16 4.10 -19.80 9.56
CA VAL A 16 4.12 -18.39 9.96
C VAL A 16 4.99 -17.56 9.02
N VAL A 17 6.15 -18.08 8.62
CA VAL A 17 7.04 -17.41 7.65
C VAL A 17 6.33 -17.21 6.31
N VAL A 18 5.68 -18.25 5.78
CA VAL A 18 4.94 -18.16 4.51
C VAL A 18 3.78 -17.17 4.63
N LEU A 19 3.02 -17.21 5.73
CA LEU A 19 1.92 -16.27 5.97
C LEU A 19 2.43 -14.82 6.07
N GLY A 20 3.55 -14.61 6.78
CA GLY A 20 4.18 -13.30 6.91
C GLY A 20 4.66 -12.76 5.56
N LEU A 21 5.30 -13.60 4.75
CA LEU A 21 5.74 -13.22 3.41
C LEU A 21 4.55 -12.92 2.50
N PHE A 22 3.51 -13.75 2.53
CA PHE A 22 2.29 -13.54 1.75
C PHE A 22 1.60 -12.22 2.13
N ALA A 23 1.43 -11.96 3.42
CA ALA A 23 0.86 -10.70 3.91
C ALA A 23 1.74 -9.49 3.54
N PHE A 24 3.06 -9.64 3.58
CA PHE A 24 4.01 -8.61 3.13
C PHE A 24 3.84 -8.31 1.64
N VAL A 25 3.77 -9.32 0.78
CA VAL A 25 3.57 -9.16 -0.67
C VAL A 25 2.23 -8.48 -0.95
N LEU A 26 1.13 -8.96 -0.37
CA LEU A 26 -0.18 -8.33 -0.52
C LEU A 26 -0.19 -6.87 -0.08
N ARG A 27 0.44 -6.58 1.08
CA ARG A 27 0.56 -5.21 1.60
C ARG A 27 1.42 -4.34 0.70
N SER A 28 2.49 -4.90 0.11
CA SER A 28 3.37 -4.19 -0.82
C SER A 28 2.61 -3.78 -2.09
N ILE A 29 1.87 -4.71 -2.70
CA ILE A 29 1.05 -4.46 -3.90
C ILE A 29 0.00 -3.40 -3.59
N LEU A 30 -0.75 -3.55 -2.50
CA LEU A 30 -1.83 -2.62 -2.14
C LEU A 30 -1.30 -1.22 -1.76
N ARG A 31 -0.08 -1.13 -1.21
CA ARG A 31 0.58 0.15 -0.92
C ARG A 31 1.08 0.84 -2.19
N MET A 32 1.58 0.06 -3.15
CA MET A 32 2.06 0.56 -4.44
C MET A 32 0.91 1.22 -5.24
N ASP A 33 -0.26 0.58 -5.33
CA ASP A 33 -1.46 1.15 -5.99
C ASP A 33 -1.87 2.50 -5.38
N ARG A 34 -1.77 2.64 -4.05
CA ARG A 34 -2.07 3.92 -3.37
C ARG A 34 -1.03 5.01 -3.62
N SER A 35 0.25 4.66 -3.76
CA SER A 35 1.31 5.63 -4.08
C SER A 35 1.23 6.11 -5.52
N GLU A 36 0.92 5.22 -6.46
CA GLU A 36 0.80 5.58 -7.89
C GLU A 36 -0.32 6.58 -8.10
N ARG A 37 -1.52 6.32 -7.55
CA ARG A 37 -2.64 7.27 -7.63
C ARG A 37 -2.31 8.65 -7.04
N ARG A 38 -1.55 8.71 -5.94
CA ARG A 38 -1.13 9.97 -5.31
C ARG A 38 -0.05 10.69 -6.11
N ALA A 39 0.87 9.96 -6.74
CA ALA A 39 1.91 10.54 -7.57
C ALA A 39 1.31 11.14 -8.85
N TYR A 40 0.40 10.43 -9.52
CA TYR A 40 -0.32 10.94 -10.69
C TYR A 40 -1.13 12.19 -10.37
N ALA A 41 -1.87 12.20 -9.25
CA ALA A 41 -2.64 13.37 -8.84
C ALA A 41 -1.75 14.61 -8.60
N ARG A 42 -0.60 14.44 -7.93
CA ARG A 42 0.36 15.53 -7.70
C ARG A 42 0.94 16.08 -9.00
N ILE A 43 1.30 15.19 -9.94
CA ILE A 43 1.86 15.59 -11.24
C ILE A 43 0.80 16.35 -12.06
N GLU A 44 -0.47 15.90 -12.02
CA GLU A 44 -1.56 16.57 -12.73
C GLU A 44 -1.88 17.95 -12.13
N GLU A 45 -1.80 18.10 -10.81
CA GLU A 45 -1.92 19.40 -10.11
C GLU A 45 -0.77 20.34 -10.48
N GLU A 46 0.47 19.85 -10.52
CA GLU A 46 1.63 20.64 -10.92
C GLU A 46 1.53 21.10 -12.39
N GLU A 47 1.07 20.24 -13.29
CA GLU A 47 0.86 20.59 -14.70
C GLU A 47 -0.32 21.56 -14.88
N ARG A 48 -1.41 21.41 -14.12
CA ARG A 48 -2.53 22.37 -14.12
C ARG A 48 -2.10 23.73 -13.57
N ALA A 49 -1.32 23.76 -12.50
CA ALA A 49 -0.79 25.00 -11.92
C ALA A 49 0.11 25.74 -12.92
N LYS A 50 1.00 25.03 -13.62
CA LYS A 50 1.82 25.61 -14.71
C LYS A 50 0.96 26.15 -15.86
N ARG A 51 -0.17 25.52 -16.14
CA ARG A 51 -1.12 25.92 -17.20
C ARG A 51 -2.14 26.97 -16.73
N GLY A 52 -2.09 27.41 -15.47
CA GLY A 52 -3.03 28.37 -14.89
C GLY A 52 -4.46 27.82 -14.74
N LEU A 53 -4.64 26.50 -14.77
CA LEU A 53 -5.94 25.84 -14.62
C LEU A 53 -6.30 25.70 -13.13
N PRO A 54 -7.58 25.85 -12.77
CA PRO A 54 -8.03 25.68 -11.39
C PRO A 54 -7.83 24.22 -10.91
N PRO A 55 -7.65 24.01 -9.59
CA PRO A 55 -7.45 22.67 -9.03
C PRO A 55 -8.67 21.78 -9.28
N ALA A 56 -8.42 20.51 -9.64
CA ALA A 56 -9.47 19.54 -9.88
C ALA A 56 -10.27 19.30 -8.59
N GLY A 57 -11.48 19.86 -8.55
CA GLY A 57 -12.35 19.88 -7.36
C GLY A 57 -13.11 21.19 -7.17
N SER A 58 -12.73 22.27 -7.86
CA SER A 58 -13.47 23.54 -7.81
C SER A 58 -14.81 23.51 -8.55
N ASP A 59 -15.01 22.60 -9.50
CA ASP A 59 -16.23 22.52 -10.32
C ASP A 59 -17.47 22.03 -9.56
N HIS A 60 -17.30 21.30 -8.45
CA HIS A 60 -18.45 20.79 -7.69
C HIS A 60 -19.10 21.85 -6.78
N ARG A 61 -18.53 23.06 -6.67
CA ARG A 61 -19.10 24.17 -5.90
C ARG A 61 -19.79 25.24 -6.76
N ALA A 62 -19.82 25.05 -8.08
CA ALA A 62 -20.33 26.05 -9.03
C ALA A 62 -21.67 25.67 -9.69
N ALA A 63 -22.30 24.56 -9.27
CA ALA A 63 -23.61 24.11 -9.78
C ALA A 63 -24.69 24.19 -8.69
#